data_AF-E1JUH8-F1
#
_entry.id   AF-E1JUH8-F1
#
_cell.length_a   1.000
_cell.length_b   1.000
_cell.length_c   1.000
_cell.angle_alpha   90.00
_cell.angle_beta   90.00
_cell.angle_gamma   90.00
#
_symmetry.space_group_name_H-M   'P 1'
#
loop_
_entity.id
_entity.type
_entity.pdbx_description
1 polymer ?
#
loop_
_entity_poly.entity_id
_entity_poly.type
_entity_poly.pdbx_seq_one_letter_code
_entity_poly.pdbx_strand_id
1 'polypeptide(L)'
;MGKVKNIIIADDEAECREEFTSRPEHFKVLEVDNANNLVDELKKLFALNQSPDLVLLDIWRPADRIPPDQAEREARAKESLQDLTDQLERTRSIVQKAWIPRGFHILSEIRKEWPDPTELPVALYSKRGYFLATPEQLEQVETQNAHWILKNDENEFFEYVQDRIDRLVGIYEENRKTKGQIFKMRIVSVLAIFISITVLAIFIGQHLIGANSFPETVASCILSVILTYGLDRLLLR
;
A
#
# COMPACT_ATOMS: atom_id res chain seq x y z
N MET A 1 -6.05 17.39 11.86
CA MET A 1 -7.00 17.01 10.79
C MET A 1 -6.18 16.65 9.55
N GLY A 2 -6.43 15.49 8.94
CA GLY A 2 -5.68 15.03 7.77
C GLY A 2 -5.99 15.86 6.52
N LYS A 3 -5.13 15.75 5.49
CA LYS A 3 -5.38 16.33 4.16
C LYS A 3 -6.74 15.85 3.63
N VAL A 4 -7.56 16.76 3.09
CA VAL A 4 -8.78 16.42 2.32
C VAL A 4 -8.34 15.77 1.00
N LYS A 5 -8.94 14.64 0.64
CA LYS A 5 -8.57 13.86 -0.55
C LYS A 5 -9.49 14.18 -1.70
N ASN A 6 -8.93 14.51 -2.85
CA ASN A 6 -9.67 14.67 -4.09
C ASN A 6 -9.95 13.28 -4.65
N ILE A 7 -11.21 12.88 -4.77
CA ILE A 7 -11.57 11.55 -5.26
C ILE A 7 -12.53 11.65 -6.44
N ILE A 8 -12.46 10.71 -7.37
CA ILE A 8 -13.49 10.50 -8.39
C ILE A 8 -14.21 9.19 -8.06
N ILE A 9 -15.53 9.19 -8.17
CA ILE A 9 -16.37 8.00 -7.97
C ILE A 9 -17.11 7.74 -9.27
N ALA A 10 -16.80 6.62 -9.93
CA ALA A 10 -17.47 6.16 -11.13
C ALA A 10 -18.43 5.02 -10.77
N ASP A 11 -19.57 5.42 -10.22
CA ASP A 11 -20.63 4.55 -9.69
C ASP A 11 -21.97 5.18 -10.11
N ASP A 12 -22.90 4.39 -10.64
CA ASP A 12 -24.23 4.85 -11.04
C ASP A 12 -25.22 4.95 -9.87
N GLU A 13 -24.99 4.27 -8.74
CA GLU A 13 -25.84 4.35 -7.56
C GLU A 13 -25.61 5.66 -6.77
N ALA A 14 -26.67 6.47 -6.65
CA ALA A 14 -26.57 7.78 -5.99
C ALA A 14 -26.24 7.65 -4.49
N GLU A 15 -26.81 6.67 -3.81
CA GLU A 15 -26.61 6.43 -2.38
C GLU A 15 -25.13 6.15 -2.05
N CYS A 16 -24.44 5.38 -2.89
CA CYS A 16 -23.00 5.12 -2.77
C CYS A 16 -22.17 6.40 -2.92
N ARG A 17 -22.56 7.33 -3.79
CA ARG A 17 -21.87 8.63 -3.94
C ARG A 17 -22.18 9.60 -2.79
N GLU A 18 -23.40 9.57 -2.28
CA GLU A 18 -23.86 10.39 -1.15
C GLU A 18 -23.06 10.12 0.13
N GLU A 19 -22.63 8.88 0.34
CA GLU A 19 -21.78 8.50 1.47
C GLU A 19 -20.46 9.32 1.54
N PHE A 20 -19.87 9.67 0.39
CA PHE A 20 -18.62 10.43 0.36
C PHE A 20 -18.85 11.94 0.34
N THR A 21 -19.88 12.39 -0.37
CA THR A 21 -20.21 13.83 -0.45
C THR A 21 -20.72 14.38 0.88
N SER A 22 -21.33 13.53 1.72
CA SER A 22 -21.77 13.90 3.08
C SER A 22 -20.63 14.11 4.09
N ARG A 23 -19.36 13.83 3.72
CA ARG A 23 -18.17 13.94 4.58
C ARG A 23 -17.11 14.88 4.00
N PRO A 24 -17.42 16.17 3.75
CA PRO A 24 -16.55 17.12 3.07
C PRO A 24 -15.24 17.45 3.84
N GLU A 25 -15.20 17.18 5.14
CA GLU A 25 -14.01 17.30 5.98
C GLU A 25 -12.94 16.24 5.66
N HIS A 26 -13.32 15.16 4.97
CA HIS A 26 -12.44 14.06 4.58
C HIS A 26 -12.23 13.99 3.07
N PHE A 27 -13.28 14.23 2.29
CA PHE A 27 -13.28 14.00 0.84
C PHE A 27 -13.77 15.22 0.06
N LYS A 28 -13.14 15.47 -1.07
CA LYS A 28 -13.64 16.34 -2.13
C LYS A 28 -13.93 15.46 -3.34
N VAL A 29 -15.20 15.18 -3.58
CA VAL A 29 -15.63 14.42 -4.76
C VAL A 29 -15.53 15.33 -5.99
N LEU A 30 -14.74 14.91 -6.97
CA LEU A 30 -14.62 15.54 -8.26
C LEU A 30 -15.67 14.91 -9.18
N GLU A 31 -16.60 15.73 -9.65
CA GLU A 31 -17.61 15.30 -10.61
C GLU A 31 -16.97 15.07 -11.99
N VAL A 32 -17.39 14.01 -12.66
CA VAL A 32 -17.02 13.72 -14.05
C VAL A 32 -18.30 13.69 -14.88
N ASP A 33 -18.29 14.43 -15.99
CA ASP A 33 -19.48 14.58 -16.85
C ASP A 33 -19.92 13.25 -17.48
N ASN A 34 -18.96 12.35 -17.72
CA ASN A 34 -19.21 11.04 -18.30
C ASN A 34 -18.28 9.97 -17.72
N ALA A 35 -18.77 9.24 -16.72
CA ALA A 35 -18.05 8.12 -16.13
C ALA A 35 -17.79 6.96 -17.12
N ASN A 36 -18.55 6.83 -18.22
CA ASN A 36 -18.25 5.84 -19.28
C ASN A 36 -17.02 6.25 -20.11
N ASN A 37 -16.63 7.53 -20.09
CA ASN A 37 -15.40 8.02 -20.70
C ASN A 37 -14.42 8.59 -19.68
N LEU A 38 -14.35 7.95 -18.51
CA LEU A 38 -13.54 8.40 -17.38
C LEU A 38 -12.06 8.61 -17.74
N VAL A 39 -11.50 7.81 -18.65
CA VAL A 39 -10.10 7.95 -19.08
C VAL A 39 -9.86 9.31 -19.76
N ASP A 40 -10.77 9.75 -20.62
CA ASP A 40 -10.62 11.06 -21.27
C ASP A 40 -10.90 12.21 -20.31
N GLU A 41 -11.84 12.06 -19.38
CA GLU A 41 -12.05 13.03 -18.31
C GLU A 41 -10.81 13.16 -17.40
N LEU A 42 -10.18 12.05 -17.03
CA LEU A 42 -8.92 12.05 -16.30
C LEU A 42 -7.84 12.81 -17.08
N LYS A 43 -7.68 12.57 -18.40
CA LYS A 43 -6.70 13.31 -19.21
C LYS A 43 -6.92 14.82 -19.16
N LYS A 44 -8.18 15.28 -19.23
CA LYS A 44 -8.52 16.71 -19.11
C LYS A 44 -8.14 17.25 -17.73
N LEU A 45 -8.50 16.53 -16.66
CA LEU A 45 -8.17 16.92 -15.28
C LEU A 45 -6.66 17.01 -15.05
N PHE A 46 -5.89 16.03 -15.53
CA PHE A 46 -4.43 16.07 -15.48
C PHE A 46 -3.86 17.27 -16.26
N ALA A 47 -4.39 17.58 -17.44
CA ALA A 47 -3.98 18.75 -18.23
C ALA A 47 -4.27 20.09 -17.52
N LEU A 48 -5.28 20.13 -16.66
CA LEU A 48 -5.66 21.29 -15.86
C LEU A 48 -4.98 21.35 -14.48
N ASN A 49 -4.02 20.47 -14.18
CA ASN A 49 -3.40 20.31 -12.86
C ASN A 49 -4.43 20.01 -11.74
N GLN A 50 -5.52 19.32 -12.06
CA GLN A 50 -6.57 18.89 -11.15
C GLN A 50 -6.57 17.37 -10.96
N SER A 51 -5.40 16.77 -10.70
CA SER A 51 -5.28 15.32 -10.55
C SER A 51 -6.01 14.81 -9.30
N PRO A 52 -6.85 13.76 -9.40
CA PRO A 52 -7.41 13.09 -8.23
C PRO A 52 -6.31 12.40 -7.41
N ASP A 53 -6.49 12.30 -6.09
CA ASP A 53 -5.69 11.46 -5.20
C ASP A 53 -6.12 9.97 -5.33
N LEU A 54 -7.39 9.69 -5.68
CA LEU A 54 -7.93 8.34 -5.83
C LEU A 54 -9.10 8.30 -6.84
N VAL A 55 -9.22 7.19 -7.58
CA VAL A 55 -10.36 6.88 -8.44
C VAL A 55 -11.01 5.60 -7.93
N LEU A 56 -12.30 5.69 -7.57
CA LEU A 56 -13.14 4.55 -7.17
C LEU A 56 -13.99 4.15 -8.38
N LEU A 57 -13.88 2.88 -8.78
CA LEU A 57 -14.59 2.33 -9.94
C LEU A 57 -15.57 1.29 -9.47
N ASP A 58 -16.85 1.46 -9.80
CA ASP A 58 -17.79 0.36 -9.76
C ASP A 58 -17.49 -0.62 -10.91
N ILE A 59 -17.52 -1.90 -10.55
CA ILE A 59 -17.24 -3.03 -11.45
C ILE A 59 -18.46 -3.32 -12.32
N TRP A 60 -19.68 -3.03 -11.84
CA TRP A 60 -20.92 -3.38 -12.51
C TRP A 60 -21.72 -2.15 -12.88
N ARG A 61 -21.69 -1.78 -14.17
CA ARG A 61 -22.42 -0.60 -14.67
C ARG A 61 -23.39 -0.99 -15.79
N PRO A 62 -24.51 -0.28 -15.96
CA PRO A 62 -25.43 -0.51 -17.06
C PRO A 62 -24.71 -0.44 -18.40
N ALA A 63 -25.05 -1.35 -19.32
CA ALA A 63 -24.56 -1.28 -20.69
C ALA A 63 -25.03 0.01 -21.38
N ASP A 64 -24.27 0.52 -22.35
CA ASP A 64 -24.60 1.74 -23.10
C ASP A 64 -26.00 1.69 -23.77
N ARG A 65 -26.52 0.49 -24.02
CA ARG A 65 -27.90 0.26 -24.44
C ARG A 65 -28.69 -0.37 -23.30
N ILE A 66 -29.56 0.42 -22.70
CA ILE A 66 -30.47 -0.01 -21.65
C ILE A 66 -31.62 -0.81 -22.28
N PRO A 67 -31.75 -2.11 -22.00
CA PRO A 67 -32.88 -2.91 -22.47
C PRO A 67 -34.22 -2.42 -21.91
N PRO A 68 -35.35 -2.63 -22.60
CA PRO A 68 -36.68 -2.26 -22.09
C PRO A 68 -37.05 -2.91 -20.75
N ASP A 69 -36.47 -4.07 -20.44
CA ASP A 69 -36.68 -4.84 -19.20
C ASP A 69 -35.60 -4.59 -18.13
N GLN A 70 -34.77 -3.55 -18.28
CA GLN A 70 -33.66 -3.27 -17.37
C GLN A 70 -34.07 -3.18 -15.89
N ALA A 71 -35.13 -2.41 -15.58
CA ALA A 71 -35.58 -2.23 -14.21
C ALA A 71 -36.01 -3.56 -13.56
N GLU A 72 -36.60 -4.47 -14.34
CA GLU A 72 -36.99 -5.79 -13.86
C GLU A 72 -35.75 -6.68 -13.62
N ARG A 73 -34.74 -6.59 -14.49
CA ARG A 73 -33.47 -7.31 -14.32
C ARG A 73 -32.71 -6.82 -13.10
N GLU A 74 -32.66 -5.51 -12.87
CA GLU A 74 -32.04 -4.91 -11.69
C GLU A 74 -32.75 -5.34 -10.41
N ALA A 75 -34.08 -5.32 -10.38
CA ALA A 75 -34.84 -5.81 -9.24
C ALA A 75 -34.53 -7.28 -8.92
N ARG A 76 -34.51 -8.15 -9.94
CA ARG A 76 -34.15 -9.57 -9.78
C ARG A 76 -32.69 -9.76 -9.35
N ALA A 77 -31.78 -8.93 -9.84
CA ALA A 77 -30.37 -8.98 -9.45
C ALA A 77 -30.21 -8.58 -7.97
N LYS A 78 -30.89 -7.51 -7.52
CA LYS A 78 -30.89 -7.08 -6.11
C LYS A 78 -31.45 -8.16 -5.18
N GLU A 79 -32.55 -8.82 -5.57
CA GLU A 79 -33.11 -9.96 -4.84
C GLU A 79 -32.10 -11.12 -4.74
N SER A 80 -31.47 -11.50 -5.85
CA SER A 80 -30.45 -12.57 -5.88
C SER A 80 -29.21 -12.25 -5.03
N LEU A 81 -28.78 -10.98 -4.99
CA LEU A 81 -27.69 -10.52 -4.12
C LEU A 81 -28.07 -10.62 -2.63
N GLN A 82 -29.32 -10.31 -2.29
CA GLN A 82 -29.81 -10.50 -0.92
C GLN A 82 -29.85 -11.97 -0.54
N ASP A 83 -30.35 -12.84 -1.42
CA ASP A 83 -30.34 -14.30 -1.22
C ASP A 83 -28.92 -14.83 -1.00
N LEU A 84 -27.94 -14.32 -1.75
CA LEU A 84 -26.54 -14.66 -1.58
C LEU A 84 -26.02 -14.23 -0.20
N THR A 85 -26.33 -13.02 0.24
CA THR A 85 -25.97 -12.50 1.57
C THR A 85 -26.50 -13.43 2.67
N ASP A 86 -27.79 -13.75 2.63
CA ASP A 86 -28.45 -14.65 3.58
C ASP A 86 -27.80 -16.05 3.58
N GLN A 87 -27.49 -16.57 2.39
CA GLN A 87 -26.85 -17.88 2.24
C GLN A 87 -25.42 -17.88 2.78
N LEU A 88 -24.66 -16.79 2.61
CA LEU A 88 -23.32 -16.63 3.16
C LEU A 88 -23.36 -16.60 4.69
N GLU A 89 -24.33 -15.91 5.30
CA GLU A 89 -24.49 -15.89 6.75
C GLU A 89 -24.81 -17.27 7.33
N ARG A 90 -25.76 -17.99 6.72
CA ARG A 90 -26.11 -19.37 7.11
C ARG A 90 -24.88 -20.28 7.01
N THR A 91 -24.17 -20.21 5.89
CA THR A 91 -22.96 -21.01 5.64
C THR A 91 -21.88 -20.68 6.66
N ARG A 92 -21.64 -19.40 6.93
CA ARG A 92 -20.66 -18.92 7.93
C ARG A 92 -20.96 -19.51 9.31
N SER A 93 -22.23 -19.46 9.75
CA SER A 93 -22.66 -20.03 11.03
C SER A 93 -22.38 -21.54 11.14
N ILE A 94 -22.64 -22.30 10.07
CA ILE A 94 -22.36 -23.74 10.03
C ILE A 94 -20.85 -24.00 10.08
N VAL A 95 -20.07 -23.28 9.27
CA VAL A 95 -18.61 -23.44 9.21
C VAL A 95 -17.96 -23.10 10.55
N GLN A 96 -18.40 -22.03 11.23
CA GLN A 96 -17.87 -21.62 12.53
C GLN A 96 -18.15 -22.63 13.65
N LYS A 97 -19.22 -23.42 13.53
CA LYS A 97 -19.49 -24.54 14.46
C LYS A 97 -18.54 -25.72 14.25
N ALA A 98 -18.10 -25.93 13.02
CA ALA A 98 -17.23 -27.05 12.66
C ALA A 98 -15.73 -26.70 12.79
N TRP A 99 -15.35 -25.43 12.54
CA TRP A 99 -13.96 -25.00 12.49
C TRP A 99 -13.77 -23.58 13.05
N ILE A 100 -12.60 -23.36 13.67
CA ILE A 100 -12.16 -22.03 14.14
C ILE A 100 -11.28 -21.39 13.06
N PRO A 101 -11.49 -20.12 12.68
CA PRO A 101 -10.69 -19.44 11.65
C PRO A 101 -9.33 -18.98 12.21
N ARG A 102 -8.52 -19.94 12.70
CA ARG A 102 -7.26 -19.69 13.42
C ARG A 102 -6.22 -18.88 12.62
N GLY A 103 -6.31 -18.85 11.28
CA GLY A 103 -5.41 -18.07 10.43
C GLY A 103 -5.34 -16.59 10.80
N PHE A 104 -6.46 -15.96 11.19
CA PHE A 104 -6.47 -14.55 11.62
C PHE A 104 -5.73 -14.32 12.94
N HIS A 105 -5.84 -15.27 13.88
CA HIS A 105 -5.11 -15.19 15.15
C HIS A 105 -3.60 -15.30 14.93
N ILE A 106 -3.18 -16.29 14.13
CA ILE A 106 -1.77 -16.50 13.81
C ILE A 106 -1.20 -15.29 13.08
N LEU A 107 -1.95 -14.66 12.18
CA LEU A 107 -1.51 -13.43 11.52
C LEU A 107 -1.19 -12.33 12.54
N SER A 108 -2.06 -12.14 13.54
CA SER A 108 -1.81 -11.17 14.61
C SER A 108 -0.57 -11.51 15.45
N GLU A 109 -0.31 -12.79 15.72
CA GLU A 109 0.92 -13.21 16.42
C GLU A 109 2.17 -12.98 15.57
N ILE A 110 2.14 -13.34 14.28
CA ILE A 110 3.24 -13.08 13.35
C ILE A 110 3.56 -11.59 13.30
N ARG A 111 2.55 -10.71 13.29
CA ARG A 111 2.77 -9.26 13.26
C ARG A 111 3.23 -8.65 14.58
N LYS A 112 3.14 -9.37 15.69
CA LYS A 112 3.80 -8.96 16.94
C LYS A 112 5.31 -9.20 16.87
N GLU A 113 5.71 -10.34 16.33
CA GLU A 113 7.12 -10.74 16.21
C GLU A 113 7.82 -10.08 15.00
N TRP A 114 7.11 -9.95 13.88
CA TRP A 114 7.54 -9.30 12.63
C TRP A 114 6.58 -8.19 12.24
N PRO A 115 6.67 -7.02 12.90
CA PRO A 115 5.73 -5.92 12.71
C PRO A 115 5.85 -5.25 11.34
N ASP A 116 7.04 -5.30 10.72
CA ASP A 116 7.23 -4.76 9.38
C ASP A 116 6.76 -5.79 8.32
N PRO A 117 5.68 -5.52 7.57
CA PRO A 117 5.17 -6.44 6.55
C PRO A 117 6.14 -6.62 5.38
N THR A 118 7.08 -5.69 5.18
CA THR A 118 8.15 -5.81 4.19
C THR A 118 9.27 -6.73 4.63
N GLU A 119 9.26 -7.23 5.88
CA GLU A 119 10.23 -8.20 6.40
C GLU A 119 9.75 -9.66 6.34
N LEU A 120 8.43 -9.85 6.32
CA LEU A 120 7.81 -11.16 6.16
C LEU A 120 6.44 -11.02 5.48
N PRO A 121 6.32 -11.34 4.18
CA PRO A 121 5.02 -11.35 3.52
C PRO A 121 4.18 -12.51 4.07
N VAL A 122 2.92 -12.23 4.38
CA VAL A 122 1.98 -13.24 4.89
C VAL A 122 0.75 -13.25 4.00
N ALA A 123 0.31 -14.45 3.61
CA ALA A 123 -0.91 -14.64 2.86
C ALA A 123 -1.83 -15.66 3.54
N LEU A 124 -3.11 -15.31 3.69
CA LEU A 124 -4.15 -16.25 4.09
C LEU A 124 -4.58 -17.08 2.87
N TYR A 125 -4.48 -18.41 3.00
CA TYR A 125 -4.73 -19.34 1.91
C TYR A 125 -5.97 -20.20 2.18
N SER A 126 -7.08 -19.95 1.47
CA SER A 126 -8.36 -20.61 1.72
C SER A 126 -9.24 -20.75 0.46
N LYS A 127 -10.10 -21.77 0.39
CA LYS A 127 -11.00 -22.01 -0.75
C LYS A 127 -12.09 -20.96 -0.85
N ARG A 128 -12.87 -20.84 0.24
CA ARG A 128 -13.98 -19.90 0.38
C ARG A 128 -13.85 -18.98 1.59
N GLY A 129 -12.69 -19.02 2.26
CA GLY A 129 -12.48 -18.27 3.51
C GLY A 129 -12.62 -16.76 3.36
N TYR A 130 -12.30 -16.20 2.19
CA TYR A 130 -12.48 -14.78 1.90
C TYR A 130 -13.95 -14.36 2.01
N PHE A 131 -14.86 -15.10 1.36
CA PHE A 131 -16.30 -14.82 1.39
C PHE A 131 -16.95 -15.06 2.76
N LEU A 132 -16.33 -15.92 3.58
CA LEU A 132 -16.83 -16.25 4.91
C LEU A 132 -16.24 -15.37 6.00
N ALA A 133 -15.20 -14.58 5.70
CA ALA A 133 -14.63 -13.62 6.63
C ALA A 133 -15.67 -12.57 7.05
N THR A 134 -15.56 -12.08 8.27
CA THR A 134 -16.35 -10.92 8.73
C THR A 134 -15.68 -9.61 8.27
N PRO A 135 -16.39 -8.48 8.23
CA PRO A 135 -15.79 -7.19 7.91
C PRO A 135 -14.57 -6.86 8.78
N GLU A 136 -14.63 -7.16 10.08
CA GLU A 136 -13.52 -6.92 11.01
C GLU A 136 -12.30 -7.80 10.68
N GLN A 137 -12.52 -9.02 10.22
CA GLN A 137 -11.44 -9.91 9.79
C GLN A 137 -10.81 -9.45 8.47
N LEU A 138 -11.59 -8.89 7.55
CA LEU A 138 -11.09 -8.29 6.31
C LEU A 138 -10.26 -7.04 6.62
N GLU A 139 -10.78 -6.15 7.45
CA GLU A 139 -10.07 -4.96 7.94
C GLU A 139 -8.76 -5.34 8.66
N GLN A 140 -8.78 -6.41 9.47
CA GLN A 140 -7.59 -6.92 10.13
C GLN A 140 -6.51 -7.30 9.11
N VAL A 141 -6.87 -8.03 8.04
CA VAL A 141 -5.92 -8.45 7.01
C VAL A 141 -5.30 -7.25 6.29
N GLU A 142 -6.11 -6.25 5.95
CA GLU A 142 -5.65 -5.03 5.29
C GLU A 142 -4.73 -4.21 6.20
N THR A 143 -5.15 -3.97 7.45
CA THR A 143 -4.38 -3.22 8.45
C THR A 143 -3.03 -3.90 8.74
N GLN A 144 -3.01 -5.23 8.73
CA GLN A 144 -1.81 -6.03 8.95
C GLN A 144 -0.99 -6.27 7.66
N ASN A 145 -1.36 -5.63 6.55
CA ASN A 145 -0.73 -5.77 5.23
C ASN A 145 -0.48 -7.24 4.87
N ALA A 146 -1.49 -8.07 5.09
CA ALA A 146 -1.50 -9.45 4.65
C ALA A 146 -2.26 -9.59 3.34
N HIS A 147 -1.99 -10.68 2.64
CA HIS A 147 -2.58 -10.95 1.33
C HIS A 147 -3.57 -12.10 1.41
N TRP A 148 -4.43 -12.21 0.41
CA TRP A 148 -5.29 -13.37 0.21
C TRP A 148 -4.83 -14.16 -1.01
N ILE A 149 -4.87 -15.48 -0.87
CA ILE A 149 -4.72 -16.43 -1.98
C ILE A 149 -5.89 -17.40 -1.90
N LEU A 150 -6.64 -17.53 -3.00
CA LEU A 150 -7.76 -18.45 -3.08
C LEU A 150 -7.23 -19.84 -3.44
N LYS A 151 -7.59 -20.85 -2.63
CA LYS A 151 -7.38 -22.27 -2.97
C LYS A 151 -8.36 -22.64 -4.08
N ASN A 152 -7.87 -23.21 -5.16
CA ASN A 152 -8.72 -23.82 -6.17
C ASN A 152 -8.94 -25.32 -5.86
N ASP A 153 -10.13 -25.82 -6.19
CA ASP A 153 -10.50 -27.23 -6.04
C ASP A 153 -9.90 -28.13 -7.13
N GLU A 154 -9.56 -27.59 -8.31
CA GLU A 154 -9.30 -28.40 -9.52
C GLU A 154 -8.03 -28.03 -10.32
N ASN A 155 -7.03 -27.39 -9.71
CA ASN A 155 -5.78 -26.96 -10.37
C ASN A 155 -5.92 -26.00 -11.58
N GLU A 156 -7.14 -25.66 -12.03
CA GLU A 156 -7.40 -24.80 -13.21
C GLU A 156 -6.74 -23.40 -13.13
N PHE A 157 -6.37 -22.97 -11.93
CA PHE A 157 -5.75 -21.67 -11.67
C PHE A 157 -4.45 -21.80 -10.87
N PHE A 158 -3.78 -22.96 -10.94
CA PHE A 158 -2.51 -23.13 -10.24
C PHE A 158 -1.46 -22.11 -10.70
N GLU A 159 -1.42 -21.79 -11.99
CA GLU A 159 -0.55 -20.74 -12.53
C GLU A 159 -0.82 -19.38 -11.88
N TYR A 160 -2.08 -19.02 -11.66
CA TYR A 160 -2.44 -17.79 -10.94
C TYR A 160 -1.95 -17.80 -9.49
N VAL A 161 -2.11 -18.93 -8.79
CA VAL A 161 -1.62 -19.09 -7.41
C VAL A 161 -0.10 -18.95 -7.36
N GLN A 162 0.61 -19.62 -8.28
CA GLN A 162 2.05 -19.55 -8.38
C GLN A 162 2.53 -18.12 -8.67
N ASP A 163 1.99 -17.49 -9.70
CA ASP A 163 2.29 -16.10 -10.07
C ASP A 163 1.98 -15.12 -8.93
N ARG A 164 0.92 -15.35 -8.16
CA ARG A 164 0.65 -14.56 -6.95
C ARG A 164 1.72 -14.76 -5.88
N ILE A 165 2.16 -16.00 -5.63
CA ILE A 165 3.25 -16.28 -4.68
C ILE A 165 4.54 -15.64 -5.16
N ASP A 166 4.90 -15.80 -6.42
CA ASP A 166 6.13 -15.27 -7.02
C ASP A 166 6.19 -13.75 -6.93
N ARG A 167 5.07 -13.04 -7.17
CA ARG A 167 5.01 -11.59 -6.95
C ARG A 167 5.22 -11.20 -5.49
N LEU A 168 4.59 -11.90 -4.55
CA LEU A 168 4.71 -11.58 -3.12
C LEU A 168 6.14 -11.80 -2.62
N VAL A 169 6.76 -12.90 -3.04
CA VAL A 169 8.17 -13.20 -2.74
C VAL A 169 9.10 -12.21 -3.45
N GLY A 170 8.83 -11.87 -4.71
CA GLY A 170 9.64 -10.95 -5.51
C GLY A 170 9.69 -9.53 -4.93
N ILE A 171 8.54 -8.95 -4.59
CA ILE A 171 8.45 -7.64 -3.91
C ILE A 171 9.27 -7.65 -2.62
N TYR A 172 9.22 -8.77 -1.89
CA TYR A 172 9.94 -8.94 -0.64
C TYR A 172 11.46 -9.02 -0.83
N GLU A 173 11.92 -9.82 -1.79
CA GLU A 173 13.35 -9.95 -2.09
C GLU A 173 13.96 -8.62 -2.53
N GLU A 174 13.23 -7.85 -3.33
CA GLU A 174 13.65 -6.51 -3.75
C GLU A 174 13.78 -5.57 -2.55
N ASN A 175 12.77 -5.52 -1.68
CA ASN A 175 12.80 -4.71 -0.46
C ASN A 175 13.98 -5.08 0.46
N ARG A 176 14.27 -6.38 0.62
CA ARG A 176 15.38 -6.85 1.45
C ARG A 176 16.75 -6.48 0.85
N LYS A 177 16.91 -6.58 -0.47
CA LYS A 177 18.12 -6.13 -1.17
C LYS A 177 18.34 -4.63 -0.99
N THR A 178 17.28 -3.83 -1.17
CA THR A 178 17.32 -2.37 -1.00
C THR A 178 17.67 -1.97 0.43
N LYS A 179 17.02 -2.56 1.44
CA LYS A 179 17.37 -2.34 2.87
C LYS A 179 18.83 -2.70 3.16
N GLY A 180 19.31 -3.82 2.63
CA GLY A 180 20.71 -4.24 2.78
C GLY A 180 21.70 -3.27 2.15
N GLN A 181 21.39 -2.71 0.98
CA GLN A 181 22.21 -1.69 0.33
C GLN A 181 22.22 -0.38 1.12
N ILE A 182 21.06 0.08 1.60
CA ILE A 182 20.94 1.27 2.44
C ILE A 182 21.77 1.11 3.73
N PHE A 183 21.70 -0.06 4.37
CA PHE A 183 22.49 -0.33 5.57
C PHE A 183 24.00 -0.30 5.30
N LYS A 184 24.46 -0.91 4.20
CA LYS A 184 25.87 -0.84 3.79
C LYS A 184 26.31 0.60 3.52
N MET A 185 25.49 1.39 2.83
CA MET A 185 25.78 2.80 2.58
C MET A 185 25.91 3.58 3.91
N ARG A 186 25.03 3.36 4.88
CA ARG A 186 25.14 3.98 6.22
C ARG A 186 26.43 3.62 6.93
N ILE A 187 26.87 2.36 6.89
CA ILE A 187 28.15 1.95 7.48
C ILE A 187 29.31 2.71 6.82
N VAL A 188 29.30 2.82 5.49
CA VAL A 188 30.33 3.55 4.75
C VAL A 188 30.30 5.05 5.10
N SER A 189 29.13 5.68 5.17
CA SER A 189 28.97 7.08 5.60
C SER A 189 29.53 7.32 7.00
N VAL A 190 29.19 6.46 7.97
CA VAL A 190 29.67 6.57 9.36
C VAL A 190 31.19 6.38 9.43
N LEU A 191 31.74 5.40 8.71
CA LEU A 191 33.17 5.17 8.65
C LEU A 191 33.90 6.38 8.05
N ALA A 192 33.37 6.97 6.98
CA ALA A 192 33.93 8.16 6.34
C ALA A 192 33.92 9.38 7.29
N ILE A 193 32.84 9.57 8.06
CA ILE A 193 32.77 10.61 9.10
C ILE A 193 33.83 10.36 10.17
N PHE A 194 33.97 9.12 10.64
CA PHE A 194 34.95 8.77 11.68
C PHE A 194 36.39 9.00 11.23
N ILE A 195 36.72 8.61 9.99
CA ILE A 195 38.02 8.89 9.36
C ILE A 195 38.26 10.40 9.28
N SER A 196 37.26 11.16 8.83
CA SER A 196 37.36 12.62 8.72
C SER A 196 37.62 13.30 10.07
N ILE A 197 36.93 12.87 11.14
CA ILE A 197 37.15 13.36 12.51
C ILE A 197 38.55 12.99 13.00
N THR A 198 39.02 11.77 12.73
CA THR A 198 40.35 11.31 13.15
C THR A 198 41.46 12.10 12.46
N VAL A 199 41.34 12.35 11.16
CA VAL A 199 42.27 13.19 10.39
C VAL A 199 42.29 14.61 10.96
N LEU A 200 41.12 15.20 11.25
CA LEU A 200 41.02 16.52 11.86
C LEU A 200 41.71 16.58 13.23
N ALA A 201 41.52 15.55 14.08
CA ALA A 201 42.13 15.49 15.41
C ALA A 201 43.66 15.37 15.35
N ILE A 202 44.20 14.55 14.43
CA ILE A 202 45.65 14.44 14.20
C ILE A 202 46.22 15.80 13.78
N PHE A 203 45.52 16.50 12.89
CA PHE A 203 45.95 17.80 12.38
C PHE A 203 45.96 18.87 13.48
N ILE A 204 44.90 18.92 14.31
CA ILE A 204 44.85 19.80 15.50
C ILE A 204 46.00 19.47 16.46
N GLY A 205 46.27 18.18 16.71
CA GLY A 205 47.38 17.73 17.54
C GLY A 205 48.75 18.16 17.01
N GLN A 206 49.01 18.01 15.71
CA GLN A 206 50.24 18.47 15.06
C GLN A 206 50.40 20.00 15.12
N HIS A 207 49.29 20.74 15.04
CA HIS A 207 49.31 22.20 15.11
C HIS A 207 49.61 22.70 16.53
N LEU A 208 49.04 22.08 17.57
CA LEU A 208 49.38 22.35 18.98
C LEU A 208 50.86 22.10 19.30
N ILE A 209 51.55 21.29 18.50
CA ILE A 209 52.98 20.97 18.62
C ILE A 209 53.86 21.94 17.78
N GLY A 210 53.28 22.89 17.03
CA GLY A 210 54.00 24.04 16.45
C GLY A 210 54.28 24.00 14.95
N ALA A 211 53.50 23.27 14.15
CA ALA A 211 53.60 23.34 12.68
C ALA A 211 52.61 24.37 12.08
N ASN A 212 53.13 25.42 11.45
CA ASN A 212 52.35 26.51 10.83
C ASN A 212 51.83 26.13 9.41
N SER A 213 50.52 25.95 9.24
CA SER A 213 49.75 26.27 8.01
C SER A 213 48.27 25.86 8.16
N PHE A 214 47.35 26.83 8.25
CA PHE A 214 45.99 26.62 8.77
C PHE A 214 44.79 26.71 7.77
N PRO A 215 44.77 27.43 6.62
CA PRO A 215 43.46 27.76 6.04
C PRO A 215 42.81 26.68 5.14
N GLU A 216 43.54 26.12 4.18
CA GLU A 216 42.90 25.41 3.05
C GLU A 216 42.49 23.96 3.40
N THR A 217 43.30 23.28 4.19
CA THR A 217 43.10 21.86 4.53
C THR A 217 41.98 21.66 5.57
N VAL A 218 41.84 22.59 6.52
CA VAL A 218 40.77 22.57 7.52
C VAL A 218 39.43 22.90 6.87
N ALA A 219 39.40 23.88 5.96
CA ALA A 219 38.21 24.17 5.15
C ALA A 219 37.79 22.96 4.30
N SER A 220 38.74 22.25 3.69
CA SER A 220 38.49 21.01 2.95
C SER A 220 37.91 19.88 3.82
N CYS A 221 38.42 19.69 5.04
CA CYS A 221 37.88 18.69 5.96
C CYS A 221 36.46 19.03 6.44
N ILE A 222 36.20 20.29 6.78
CA ILE A 222 34.87 20.74 7.18
C ILE A 222 33.88 20.60 6.00
N LEU A 223 34.30 20.98 4.79
CA LEU A 223 33.48 20.84 3.59
C LEU A 223 33.18 19.38 3.27
N SER A 224 34.15 18.47 3.44
CA SER A 224 33.97 17.02 3.31
C SER A 224 32.91 16.49 4.29
N VAL A 225 32.98 16.88 5.56
CA VAL A 225 32.01 16.47 6.58
C VAL A 225 30.61 17.01 6.27
N ILE A 226 30.49 18.27 5.85
CA ILE A 226 29.21 18.89 5.50
C ILE A 226 28.61 18.26 4.23
N LEU A 227 29.43 17.99 3.19
CA LEU A 227 28.99 17.31 1.97
C LEU A 227 28.53 15.89 2.25
N THR A 228 29.28 15.15 3.08
CA THR A 228 28.91 13.79 3.47
C THR A 228 27.60 13.79 4.24
N TYR A 229 27.43 14.70 5.21
CA TYR A 229 26.19 14.84 5.97
C TYR A 229 25.00 15.31 5.11
N GLY A 230 25.23 16.23 4.16
CA GLY A 230 24.22 16.72 3.23
C GLY A 230 23.73 15.67 2.25
N LEU A 231 24.65 14.86 1.71
CA LEU A 231 24.33 13.71 0.84
C LEU A 231 23.58 12.62 1.60
N ASP A 232 23.98 12.32 2.84
CA ASP A 232 23.28 11.35 3.70
C ASP A 232 21.83 11.79 3.94
N ARG A 233 21.59 13.10 4.14
CA ARG A 233 20.22 13.65 4.33
C ARG A 233 19.38 13.69 3.05
N LEU A 234 20.01 13.84 1.88
CA LEU A 234 19.34 13.85 0.58
C LEU A 234 18.93 12.44 0.14
N LEU A 235 19.72 11.43 0.48
CA LEU A 235 19.42 10.01 0.20
C LEU A 235 18.39 9.39 1.17
N LEU A 236 17.98 10.13 2.20
CA LEU A 236 16.98 9.73 3.21
C LEU A 236 15.56 10.30 2.96
N ARG A 237 15.34 10.97 1.82
CA ARG A 237 14.01 11.36 1.33
C ARG A 237 13.58 10.47 0.18
#